data_AF-A0A7S3GZ13-F1
#
_entry.id   AF-A0A7S3GZ13-F1
#
_cell.length_a   1.000
_cell.length_b   1.000
_cell.length_c   1.000
_cell.angle_alpha   90.00
_cell.angle_beta   90.00
_cell.angle_gamma   90.00
#
_symmetry.space_group_name_H-M   'P 1'
#
loop_
_entity.id
_entity.type
_entity.pdbx_description
1 polymer ?
#
loop_
_entity_poly.entity_id
_entity_poly.type
_entity_poly.pdbx_seq_one_letter_code
_entity_poly.pdbx_strand_id
1 'polypeptide(L)'
;RIRKFFHCSVECFVLALVYIDRMTKKHPDIVVGHLTCHRIVLCSMMLSAKFQDDVFYKNTFYGKVGGLALAEVNALEKHMLQMMDYRLHVMPEEFELYRSLLCKAAEGAGAC
;
A
#
# COMPACT_ATOMS: atom_id res chain seq x y z
N ARG A 1 4.83 13.38 0.00
CA ARG A 1 6.13 12.79 0.41
C ARG A 1 6.35 11.43 -0.25
N ILE A 2 5.41 10.50 -0.16
CA ILE A 2 5.55 9.14 -0.75
C ILE A 2 5.80 9.19 -2.27
N ARG A 3 4.95 9.83 -3.08
CA ARG A 3 5.14 9.97 -4.55
C ARG A 3 6.44 10.67 -5.00
N LYS A 4 7.09 11.43 -4.11
CA LYS A 4 8.33 12.17 -4.44
C LYS A 4 9.60 11.35 -4.16
N PHE A 5 9.48 10.25 -3.41
CA PHE A 5 10.62 9.43 -2.94
C PHE A 5 10.47 7.95 -3.30
N PHE A 6 9.24 7.45 -3.39
CA PHE A 6 8.93 6.21 -4.07
C PHE A 6 8.75 6.58 -5.54
N HIS A 7 9.75 6.32 -6.36
CA HIS A 7 9.66 6.38 -7.83
C HIS A 7 8.74 5.25 -8.35
N CYS A 8 7.54 5.14 -7.79
CA CYS A 8 6.61 4.06 -8.07
C CYS A 8 5.62 4.47 -9.16
N SER A 9 5.21 3.50 -9.97
CA SER A 9 4.23 3.69 -11.03
C SER A 9 2.85 4.08 -10.45
N VAL A 10 1.98 4.71 -11.23
CA VAL A 10 0.66 5.18 -10.76
C VAL A 10 -0.22 4.00 -10.32
N GLU A 11 0.01 2.86 -10.95
CA GLU A 11 -0.57 1.55 -10.69
C GLU A 11 -0.30 1.08 -9.25
N CYS A 12 0.86 1.44 -8.67
CA CYS A 12 1.20 1.08 -7.30
C CYS A 12 0.23 1.67 -6.26
N PHE A 13 -0.40 2.82 -6.56
CA PHE A 13 -1.41 3.41 -5.69
C PHE A 13 -2.71 2.60 -5.70
N VAL A 14 -3.13 2.12 -6.88
CA VAL A 14 -4.30 1.27 -7.02
C VAL A 14 -4.07 -0.07 -6.30
N LEU A 15 -2.90 -0.69 -6.52
CA LEU A 15 -2.53 -1.93 -5.85
C LEU A 15 -2.43 -1.78 -4.33
N ALA A 16 -1.85 -0.69 -3.83
CA ALA A 16 -1.80 -0.42 -2.40
C ALA A 16 -3.20 -0.31 -1.78
N LEU A 17 -4.16 0.31 -2.48
CA LEU A 17 -5.55 0.38 -2.03
C LEU A 17 -6.18 -1.02 -1.95
N VAL A 18 -5.98 -1.85 -2.98
CA VAL A 18 -6.45 -3.25 -2.99
C VAL A 18 -5.87 -4.02 -1.80
N TYR A 19 -4.60 -3.83 -1.47
CA TYR A 19 -3.94 -4.50 -0.35
C TYR A 19 -4.51 -4.08 1.01
N ILE A 20 -4.77 -2.78 1.19
CA ILE A 20 -5.41 -2.26 2.41
C ILE A 20 -6.81 -2.86 2.55
N ASP A 21 -7.60 -2.86 1.48
CA ASP A 21 -8.96 -3.37 1.50
C ASP A 21 -9.03 -4.89 1.76
N ARG A 22 -8.12 -5.68 1.17
CA ARG A 22 -8.00 -7.12 1.46
C ARG A 22 -7.66 -7.37 2.93
N MET A 23 -6.76 -6.55 3.50
CA MET A 23 -6.36 -6.65 4.89
C MET A 23 -7.51 -6.31 5.85
N THR A 24 -8.23 -5.20 5.61
CA THR A 24 -9.34 -4.76 6.48
C THR A 24 -10.55 -5.69 6.40
N LYS A 25 -10.87 -6.22 5.22
CA LYS A 25 -11.97 -7.19 5.05
C LYS A 25 -11.72 -8.49 5.80
N LYS A 26 -10.47 -8.93 5.88
CA LYS A 26 -10.11 -10.20 6.50
C LYS A 26 -9.89 -10.09 8.00
N HIS A 27 -9.49 -8.91 8.48
CA HIS A 27 -9.24 -8.64 9.89
C HIS A 27 -10.05 -7.40 10.33
N PRO A 28 -11.38 -7.53 10.50
CA PRO A 28 -12.24 -6.42 10.89
C PRO A 28 -11.91 -5.85 12.28
N ASP A 29 -11.20 -6.63 13.10
CA ASP A 29 -10.76 -6.23 14.44
C ASP A 29 -9.59 -5.25 14.44
N ILE A 30 -8.99 -4.97 13.27
CA ILE A 30 -7.88 -4.02 13.16
C ILE A 30 -8.41 -2.59 13.33
N VAL A 31 -8.05 -1.98 14.45
CA VAL A 31 -8.29 -0.55 14.68
C VAL A 31 -7.27 0.26 13.89
N VAL A 32 -7.72 0.85 12.78
CA VAL A 32 -6.95 1.81 12.00
C VAL A 32 -7.00 3.18 12.69
N GLY A 33 -5.98 3.49 13.50
CA GLY A 33 -5.78 4.79 14.13
C GLY A 33 -4.81 5.67 13.35
N HIS A 34 -4.67 6.93 13.76
CA HIS A 34 -3.81 7.92 13.10
C HIS A 34 -2.34 7.48 12.96
N LEU A 35 -1.79 6.76 13.92
CA LEU A 35 -0.39 6.28 13.87
C LEU A 35 -0.24 4.97 13.09
N THR A 36 -1.28 4.13 13.05
CA THR A 36 -1.24 2.86 12.33
C THR A 36 -1.57 3.03 10.85
N CYS A 37 -2.44 3.97 10.49
CA CYS A 37 -2.81 4.22 9.10
C CYS A 37 -1.61 4.63 8.24
N HIS A 38 -0.73 5.50 8.74
CA HIS A 38 0.47 5.92 8.02
C HIS A 38 1.41 4.74 7.75
N ARG A 39 1.56 3.83 8.72
CA ARG A 39 2.41 2.63 8.60
C ARG A 39 1.82 1.62 7.63
N ILE A 40 0.51 1.40 7.69
CA ILE A 40 -0.22 0.54 6.77
C ILE A 40 -0.07 1.05 5.34
N VAL A 41 -0.33 2.33 5.10
CA VAL A 41 -0.20 2.94 3.76
C VAL A 41 1.23 2.83 3.25
N LEU A 42 2.22 3.14 4.09
CA LEU A 42 3.63 3.04 3.69
C LEU A 42 4.02 1.59 3.34
N CYS A 43 3.60 0.62 4.14
CA CYS A 43 3.86 -0.79 3.88
C CYS A 43 3.15 -1.29 2.62
N SER A 44 1.90 -0.86 2.40
CA SER A 44 1.11 -1.22 1.22
C SER A 44 1.76 -0.72 -0.06
N MET A 45 2.23 0.54 -0.05
CA MET A 45 2.95 1.15 -1.17
C MET A 45 4.31 0.48 -1.43
N MET A 46 5.00 0.07 -0.36
CA MET A 46 6.26 -0.67 -0.48
C MET A 46 6.05 -2.05 -1.11
N LEU A 47 5.03 -2.78 -0.68
CA LEU A 47 4.68 -4.08 -1.24
C LEU A 47 4.26 -3.97 -2.70
N SER A 48 3.45 -2.97 -3.06
CA SER A 48 3.04 -2.79 -4.45
C SER A 48 4.22 -2.45 -5.35
N ALA A 49 5.10 -1.53 -4.93
CA ALA A 49 6.31 -1.21 -5.69
C ALA A 49 7.24 -2.43 -5.84
N LYS A 50 7.44 -3.24 -4.80
CA LYS A 50 8.27 -4.45 -4.88
C LYS A 50 7.69 -5.56 -5.75
N PHE A 51 6.37 -5.64 -5.84
CA PHE A 51 5.69 -6.70 -6.57
C PHE A 51 5.46 -6.32 -8.04
N GLN A 52 5.22 -5.03 -8.32
CA GLN A 52 4.83 -4.53 -9.63
C GLN A 52 5.98 -3.87 -10.41
N ASP A 53 6.86 -3.13 -9.73
CA ASP A 53 7.94 -2.38 -10.40
C ASP A 53 9.21 -3.23 -10.47
N ASP A 54 9.83 -3.32 -11.66
CA ASP A 54 11.12 -4.01 -11.85
C ASP A 54 12.28 -3.34 -11.09
N VAL A 55 12.14 -2.04 -10.82
CA VAL A 55 13.12 -1.22 -10.09
C VAL A 55 12.54 -0.86 -8.72
N PHE A 56 12.93 -1.61 -7.70
CA PHE A 56 12.53 -1.36 -6.31
C PHE A 56 13.74 -1.11 -5.40
N TYR A 57 13.51 -0.39 -4.30
CA TYR A 57 14.54 -0.12 -3.31
C TYR A 57 14.56 -1.14 -2.16
N LYS A 58 15.68 -1.20 -1.43
CA LYS A 58 15.80 -2.05 -0.23
C LYS A 58 14.96 -1.48 0.93
N ASN A 59 14.57 -2.32 1.87
CA ASN A 59 13.83 -1.90 3.08
C ASN A 59 14.55 -0.82 3.90
N THR A 60 15.87 -0.78 3.84
CA THR A 60 16.67 0.30 4.46
C THR A 60 16.37 1.67 3.88
N PHE A 61 16.08 1.76 2.59
CA PHE A 61 15.69 3.01 1.92
C PHE A 61 14.26 3.41 2.33
N TYR A 62 13.33 2.45 2.30
CA TYR A 62 11.94 2.70 2.71
C TYR A 62 11.82 3.10 4.18
N GLY A 63 12.63 2.53 5.07
CA GLY A 63 12.73 2.95 6.47
C GLY A 63 13.22 4.39 6.61
N LYS A 64 14.25 4.80 5.86
CA LYS A 64 14.72 6.20 5.86
C LYS A 64 13.66 7.18 5.37
N VAL A 65 12.91 6.82 4.33
CA VAL A 65 11.82 7.67 3.79
C VAL A 65 10.64 7.74 4.76
N GLY A 66 10.31 6.61 5.39
CA GLY A 66 9.21 6.49 6.36
C GLY A 66 9.53 6.97 7.77
N GLY A 67 10.79 7.25 8.08
CA GLY A 67 11.24 7.54 9.44
C GLY A 67 11.12 6.33 10.39
N LEU A 68 11.18 5.11 9.86
CA LEU A 68 11.04 3.86 10.60
C LEU A 68 12.37 3.12 10.68
N ALA A 69 12.58 2.41 11.79
CA ALA A 69 13.73 1.53 11.92
C ALA A 69 13.65 0.36 10.93
N LEU A 70 14.79 -0.15 10.46
CA LEU A 70 14.82 -1.29 9.52
C LEU A 70 14.05 -2.51 10.08
N ALA A 71 14.26 -2.82 11.36
CA ALA A 71 13.56 -3.92 12.02
C ALA A 71 12.04 -3.74 12.00
N GLU A 72 11.57 -2.50 12.15
CA GLU A 72 10.15 -2.15 12.13
C GLU A 72 9.57 -2.27 10.72
N VAL A 73 10.27 -1.81 9.68
CA VAL A 73 9.86 -1.98 8.29
C VAL A 73 9.77 -3.46 7.92
N ASN A 74 10.76 -4.26 8.31
CA ASN A 74 10.76 -5.71 8.04
C ASN A 74 9.60 -6.41 8.77
N ALA A 75 9.32 -6.02 10.01
CA ALA A 75 8.22 -6.58 10.78
C ALA A 75 6.86 -6.22 10.15
N LEU A 76 6.67 -4.96 9.75
CA LEU A 76 5.46 -4.49 9.08
C LEU A 76 5.25 -5.22 7.75
N GLU A 77 6.31 -5.37 6.95
CA GLU A 77 6.25 -6.10 5.68
C GLU A 77 5.76 -7.54 5.88
N LYS A 78 6.41 -8.27 6.79
CA LYS A 78 6.05 -9.66 7.08
C LYS A 78 4.62 -9.76 7.60
N HIS A 79 4.23 -8.88 8.52
CA HIS A 79 2.91 -8.90 9.11
C HIS A 79 1.82 -8.63 8.08
N MET A 80 2.02 -7.65 7.20
CA MET A 80 1.05 -7.33 6.15
C MET A 80 0.91 -8.47 5.13
N LEU A 81 2.02 -9.11 4.75
CA LEU A 81 1.99 -10.31 3.90
C LEU A 81 1.22 -11.46 4.54
N GLN A 82 1.43 -11.71 5.84
CA GLN A 82 0.70 -12.73 6.59
C GLN A 82 -0.79 -12.41 6.68
N MET A 83 -1.15 -11.16 6.94
CA MET A 83 -2.57 -10.76 7.00
C MET A 83 -3.29 -11.04 5.67
N MET A 84 -2.61 -10.85 4.54
CA MET A 84 -3.14 -11.10 3.19
C MET A 84 -2.97 -12.55 2.68
N ASP A 85 -2.45 -13.49 3.48
CA ASP A 85 -2.01 -14.83 3.02
C ASP A 85 -1.11 -14.79 1.78
N TYR A 86 -0.23 -13.80 1.66
CA TYR A 86 0.65 -13.62 0.50
C TYR A 86 -0.11 -13.48 -0.84
N ARG A 87 -1.40 -13.13 -0.81
CA ARG A 87 -2.21 -12.86 -2.01
C ARG A 87 -1.95 -11.44 -2.51
N LEU A 88 -0.81 -11.23 -3.16
CA LEU A 88 -0.43 -9.95 -3.78
C LEU A 88 -0.89 -9.82 -5.23
N HIS A 89 -1.17 -10.95 -5.89
CA HIS A 89 -1.64 -10.96 -7.26
C HIS A 89 -3.04 -10.33 -7.33
N VAL A 90 -3.20 -9.34 -8.21
CA VAL A 90 -4.44 -8.64 -8.48
C VAL A 90 -4.81 -8.92 -9.93
N MET A 91 -6.01 -9.42 -10.15
CA MET A 91 -6.48 -9.69 -11.51
C MET A 91 -6.75 -8.38 -12.25
N PRO A 92 -6.56 -8.32 -13.58
CA PRO A 92 -6.80 -7.10 -14.35
C PRO A 92 -8.20 -6.49 -14.15
N GLU A 93 -9.22 -7.34 -13.99
CA GLU A 93 -10.61 -6.92 -13.75
C GLU A 93 -10.77 -6.23 -12.39
N GLU A 94 -10.12 -6.76 -11.36
CA GLU A 94 -10.10 -6.17 -10.03
C GLU A 94 -9.33 -4.85 -10.05
N PHE A 95 -8.17 -4.82 -10.71
CA PHE A 95 -7.38 -3.60 -10.85
C PHE A 95 -8.19 -2.48 -11.50
N GLU A 96 -8.87 -2.77 -12.62
CA GLU A 96 -9.68 -1.79 -13.34
C GLU A 96 -10.87 -1.30 -12.51
N LEU A 97 -11.50 -2.19 -11.74
CA LEU A 97 -12.56 -1.82 -10.80
C LEU A 97 -12.05 -0.80 -9.78
N TYR A 98 -10.95 -1.07 -9.08
CA TYR A 98 -10.40 -0.15 -8.07
C TYR A 98 -9.88 1.15 -8.69
N ARG A 99 -9.31 1.09 -9.89
CA ARG A 99 -8.90 2.27 -10.66
C ARG A 99 -10.11 3.17 -10.94
N SER A 100 -11.21 2.60 -11.42
CA SER A 100 -12.44 3.34 -11.72
C SER A 100 -13.06 3.97 -10.46
N LEU A 101 -13.02 3.26 -9.32
CA LEU A 101 -13.50 3.76 -8.03
C LEU A 101 -12.67 4.94 -7.55
N LEU A 102 -11.35 4.85 -7.67
CA LEU A 102 -10.42 5.92 -7.31
C LEU A 102 -10.63 7.17 -8.19
N CYS A 103 -10.82 7.00 -9.50
CA CYS A 103 -11.12 8.12 -10.40
C CYS A 103 -12.41 8.84 -9.99
N LYS A 104 -13.49 8.08 -9.73
CA LYS A 104 -14.77 8.64 -9.28
C LYS A 104 -14.66 9.33 -7.92
N ALA A 105 -13.92 8.75 -6.97
CA ALA A 105 -13.70 9.35 -5.66
C ALA A 105 -12.88 10.65 -5.74
N ALA A 106 -11.89 10.71 -6.65
CA ALA A 106 -11.09 11.90 -6.89
C ALA A 106 -11.91 13.04 -7.51
N GLU A 107 -12.82 12.73 -8.43
CA GLU A 107 -13.75 13.69 -9.03
C GLU A 107 -14.73 14.25 -7.97
N GLY A 108 -15.22 13.41 -7.05
CA GLY A 108 -16.08 13.84 -5.94
C GLY A 108 -15.36 14.67 -4.87
N ALA A 109 -14.05 14.50 -4.69
CA ALA A 109 -13.25 15.25 -3.71
C ALA A 109 -12.83 16.65 -4.18
N GLY A 110 -13.00 16.97 -5.48
CA GLY A 110 -12.70 18.29 -6.05
C GLY A 110 -13.86 19.30 -5.96
N ALA A 111 -15.00 18.92 -5.38
CA ALA A 111 -16.22 19.74 -5.31
C ALA A 111 -16.54 20.29 -3.91
N CYS A 112 -15.58 20.33 -2.98
CA CYS A 112 -15.74 20.96 -1.67
C CYS A 112 -14.73 22.09 -1.44
#